data_AF-A0A1T1D316-F1
#
_entry.id   AF-A0A1T1D316-F1
#
_cell.length_a   1.000
_cell.length_b   1.000
_cell.length_c   1.000
_cell.angle_alpha   90.00
_cell.angle_beta   90.00
_cell.angle_gamma   90.00
#
_symmetry.space_group_name_H-M   'P 1'
#
loop_
_entity.id
_entity.type
_entity.pdbx_description
1 polymer ?
#
loop_
_entity_poly.entity_id
_entity_poly.type
_entity_poly.pdbx_seq_one_letter_code
_entity_poly.pdbx_strand_id
1 'polypeptide(L)'
;MGEGHLSVVLATYNEVEAIAPMIQQLLSQLDREGGPSLEVIVVDDDSPDGTADVVRQLGRQDPRVHLLLRCDRSGLASAIRDGLLSASGELAVVMDADGQHDSTVIHAAVALLEQQGLDLVVGSRFHGNARGGGRITGLSAKRQSGSERANWLAQRSLPIYGRLNDLMSGFMVLRLATTRAAIRQVNLAGFKFLYELLSVSEGKFKVGEIPLNFRPRQMGNSKLDQAIVWDWLVSLLHTFTGRIMPRRAVSFALVGMAGMVIHAGIFFILRTMGWSFLCSQIVAVVVAASSNYLVNNILTFRASRLRGMALLIGLLKFLVVCSLGLIANIGVSTAVYANMREESLGIVAVFAGIVVDFIWKYAASSRLVWNVPY
;
A
#
# COMPACT_ATOMS: atom_id res chain seq x y z
N MET A 1 -30.17 20.13 -2.37
CA MET A 1 -29.25 19.07 -1.92
C MET A 1 -30.08 18.11 -1.11
N GLY A 2 -29.98 16.80 -1.35
CA GLY A 2 -30.72 15.82 -0.55
C GLY A 2 -30.30 15.90 0.92
N GLU A 3 -31.18 15.48 1.83
CA GLU A 3 -30.93 15.33 3.27
C GLU A 3 -29.93 14.18 3.58
N GLY A 4 -28.89 14.01 2.77
CA GLY A 4 -27.92 12.93 2.96
C GLY A 4 -26.95 13.30 4.09
N HIS A 5 -26.61 12.35 4.95
CA HIS A 5 -25.56 12.54 5.96
C HIS A 5 -24.17 12.39 5.32
N LEU A 6 -23.21 13.26 5.66
CA LEU A 6 -21.82 13.22 5.20
C LEU A 6 -20.86 12.80 6.33
N SER A 7 -20.03 11.80 6.09
CA SER A 7 -18.99 11.37 7.04
C SER A 7 -17.60 11.80 6.57
N VAL A 8 -16.88 12.59 7.35
CA VAL A 8 -15.47 12.91 7.07
C VAL A 8 -14.57 12.00 7.87
N VAL A 9 -13.76 11.20 7.18
CA VAL A 9 -12.80 10.26 7.77
C VAL A 9 -11.40 10.85 7.73
N LEU A 10 -10.81 11.03 8.91
CA LEU A 10 -9.45 11.52 9.12
C LEU A 10 -8.61 10.44 9.78
N ALA A 11 -7.58 9.94 9.11
CA ALA A 11 -6.63 8.99 9.72
C ALA A 11 -5.45 9.76 10.31
N THR A 12 -5.12 9.50 11.58
CA THR A 12 -4.11 10.25 12.34
C THR A 12 -3.03 9.36 12.94
N TYR A 13 -1.80 9.88 12.96
CA TYR A 13 -0.70 9.34 13.74
C TYR A 13 0.33 10.45 14.05
N ASN A 14 0.42 10.86 15.30
CA ASN A 14 1.17 12.05 15.74
C ASN A 14 0.72 13.37 15.07
N GLU A 15 -0.56 13.72 15.21
CA GLU A 15 -1.16 14.91 14.60
C GLU A 15 -1.78 15.85 15.66
N VAL A 16 -1.29 15.82 16.91
CA VAL A 16 -1.88 16.53 18.05
C VAL A 16 -2.07 18.03 17.80
N GLU A 17 -1.13 18.65 17.08
CA GLU A 17 -1.14 20.09 16.77
C GLU A 17 -2.10 20.43 15.63
N ALA A 18 -2.31 19.52 14.68
CA ALA A 18 -3.08 19.77 13.45
C ALA A 18 -4.55 19.36 13.57
N ILE A 19 -4.86 18.35 14.39
CA ILE A 19 -6.19 17.71 14.38
C ILE A 19 -7.30 18.63 14.87
N ALA A 20 -7.07 19.40 15.95
CA ALA A 20 -8.10 20.27 16.51
C ALA A 20 -8.46 21.45 15.58
N PRO A 21 -7.49 22.22 15.04
CA PRO A 21 -7.80 23.25 14.05
C PRO A 21 -8.50 22.70 12.82
N MET A 22 -8.10 21.51 12.34
CA MET A 22 -8.71 20.88 11.16
C MET A 22 -10.19 20.53 11.40
N ILE A 23 -10.52 19.91 12.54
CA ILE A 23 -11.90 19.59 12.89
C ILE A 23 -12.74 20.88 13.01
N GLN A 24 -12.23 21.89 13.71
CA GLN A 24 -12.94 23.16 13.86
C GLN A 24 -13.18 23.86 12.52
N GLN A 25 -12.20 23.82 11.62
CA GLN A 25 -12.34 24.34 10.26
C GLN A 25 -13.41 23.59 9.47
N LEU A 26 -13.43 22.25 9.53
CA LEU A 26 -14.45 21.44 8.85
C LEU A 26 -15.86 21.75 9.35
N LEU A 27 -16.06 21.73 10.67
CA LEU A 27 -17.35 22.02 11.30
C LEU A 27 -17.82 23.44 10.93
N SER A 28 -16.98 24.45 11.11
CA SER A 28 -17.34 25.86 10.84
C SER A 28 -17.55 26.17 9.35
N GLN A 29 -16.86 25.49 8.45
CA GLN A 29 -17.07 25.65 7.02
C GLN A 29 -18.44 25.07 6.63
N LEU A 30 -18.72 23.84 7.04
CA LEU A 30 -19.93 23.12 6.62
C LEU A 30 -21.20 23.69 7.29
N ASP A 31 -21.08 24.19 8.54
CA ASP A 31 -22.16 24.90 9.22
C ASP A 31 -22.55 26.20 8.48
N ARG A 32 -21.56 26.94 7.94
CA ARG A 32 -21.81 28.18 7.17
C ARG A 32 -22.46 27.92 5.82
N GLU A 33 -22.13 26.81 5.19
CA GLU A 33 -22.60 26.48 3.84
C GLU A 33 -24.01 25.84 3.84
N GLY A 34 -24.62 25.62 5.01
CA GLY A 34 -25.96 25.03 5.14
C GLY A 34 -26.05 23.61 4.59
N GLY A 35 -24.93 22.88 4.68
CA GLY A 35 -24.73 21.59 4.05
C GLY A 35 -25.46 20.42 4.72
N PRO A 36 -25.24 19.21 4.21
CA PRO A 36 -25.72 17.97 4.84
C PRO A 36 -25.28 17.85 6.30
N SER A 37 -26.06 17.12 7.09
CA SER A 37 -25.68 16.72 8.46
C SER A 37 -24.35 15.96 8.43
N LEU A 38 -23.41 16.37 9.28
CA LEU A 38 -22.02 15.96 9.22
C LEU A 38 -21.62 15.17 10.47
N GLU A 39 -20.82 14.13 10.28
CA GLU A 39 -19.99 13.54 11.32
C GLU A 39 -18.51 13.56 10.90
N VAL A 40 -17.62 13.67 11.88
CA VAL A 40 -16.17 13.59 11.70
C VAL A 40 -15.67 12.38 12.47
N ILE A 41 -15.12 11.40 11.75
CA ILE A 41 -14.57 10.17 12.32
C ILE A 41 -13.05 10.26 12.23
N VAL A 42 -12.41 10.45 13.39
CA VAL A 42 -10.95 10.40 13.50
C VAL A 42 -10.53 9.00 13.87
N VAL A 43 -9.69 8.39 13.04
CA VAL A 43 -9.12 7.06 13.26
C VAL A 43 -7.67 7.22 13.68
N ASP A 44 -7.38 6.93 14.94
CA ASP A 44 -6.05 7.13 15.53
C ASP A 44 -5.35 5.80 15.85
N ASP A 45 -4.09 5.69 15.42
CA ASP A 45 -3.24 4.49 15.55
C ASP A 45 -2.43 4.51 16.86
N ASP A 46 -3.11 4.80 17.98
CA ASP A 46 -2.52 4.89 19.32
C ASP A 46 -1.34 5.89 19.37
N SER A 47 -1.62 7.12 18.95
CA SER A 47 -0.62 8.18 18.87
C SER A 47 -0.04 8.49 20.26
N PRO A 48 1.31 8.45 20.43
CA PRO A 48 1.95 8.71 21.71
C PRO A 48 1.98 10.19 22.10
N ASP A 49 1.60 11.10 21.18
CA ASP A 49 1.65 12.55 21.37
C ASP A 49 0.37 13.16 21.99
N GLY A 50 -0.63 12.33 22.31
CA GLY A 50 -1.90 12.79 22.86
C GLY A 50 -2.97 13.18 21.83
N THR A 51 -2.75 12.90 20.53
CA THR A 51 -3.75 13.14 19.46
C THR A 51 -5.15 12.62 19.85
N ALA A 52 -5.23 11.38 20.32
CA ALA A 52 -6.49 10.74 20.72
C ALA A 52 -7.19 11.47 21.88
N ASP A 53 -6.43 12.03 22.83
CA ASP A 53 -6.98 12.75 23.98
C ASP A 53 -7.63 14.07 23.55
N VAL A 54 -7.00 14.78 22.61
CA VAL A 54 -7.55 16.01 22.01
C VAL A 54 -8.86 15.73 21.30
N VAL A 55 -8.91 14.68 20.46
CA VAL A 55 -10.14 14.29 19.76
C VAL A 55 -11.24 13.89 20.75
N ARG A 56 -10.89 13.15 21.81
CA ARG A 56 -11.86 12.77 22.85
C ARG A 56 -12.43 13.98 23.57
N GLN A 57 -11.63 15.02 23.82
CA GLN A 57 -12.12 16.27 24.39
C GLN A 57 -13.07 17.01 23.44
N LEU A 58 -12.75 17.07 22.14
CA LEU A 58 -13.62 17.68 21.14
C LEU A 58 -14.94 16.93 21.00
N GLY A 59 -14.94 15.59 21.02
CA GLY A 59 -16.16 14.78 20.99
C GLY A 59 -17.07 14.94 22.21
N ARG A 60 -16.54 15.41 23.34
CA ARG A 60 -17.36 15.81 24.51
C ARG A 60 -18.04 17.17 24.31
N GLN A 61 -17.48 18.03 23.44
CA GLN A 61 -17.98 19.37 23.17
C GLN A 61 -18.94 19.38 21.98
N ASP A 62 -18.70 18.54 20.98
CA ASP A 62 -19.53 18.41 19.78
C ASP A 62 -19.81 16.92 19.48
N PRO A 63 -21.09 16.48 19.53
CA PRO A 63 -21.46 15.08 19.33
C PRO A 63 -21.23 14.55 17.91
N ARG A 64 -20.88 15.43 16.95
CA ARG A 64 -20.53 15.07 15.58
C ARG A 64 -19.11 14.52 15.46
N VAL A 65 -18.28 14.66 16.51
CA VAL A 65 -16.86 14.24 16.48
C VAL A 65 -16.71 12.89 17.17
N HIS A 66 -16.23 11.90 16.42
CA HIS A 66 -16.06 10.52 16.86
C HIS A 66 -14.59 10.11 16.80
N LEU A 67 -14.12 9.41 17.83
CA LEU A 67 -12.80 8.80 17.88
C LEU A 67 -12.91 7.29 17.71
N LEU A 68 -12.19 6.76 16.73
CA LEU A 68 -11.93 5.33 16.58
C LEU A 68 -10.45 5.08 16.91
N LEU A 69 -10.18 4.65 18.14
CA LEU A 69 -8.83 4.33 18.61
C LEU A 69 -8.47 2.88 18.26
N ARG A 70 -7.30 2.68 17.63
CA ARG A 70 -6.80 1.35 17.24
C ARG A 70 -5.51 1.02 17.96
N CYS A 71 -5.61 0.20 19.00
CA CYS A 71 -4.44 -0.32 19.72
C CYS A 71 -3.76 -1.45 18.94
N ASP A 72 -2.42 -1.52 19.00
CA ASP A 72 -1.58 -2.56 18.38
C ASP A 72 -1.76 -2.74 16.86
N ARG A 73 -2.37 -1.76 16.18
CA ARG A 73 -2.63 -1.78 14.74
C ARG A 73 -2.17 -0.47 14.14
N SER A 74 -1.42 -0.56 13.04
CA SER A 74 -0.98 0.63 12.31
C SER A 74 -1.18 0.50 10.81
N GLY A 75 -1.41 1.63 10.16
CA GLY A 75 -1.37 1.72 8.70
C GLY A 75 -2.50 2.56 8.10
N LEU A 76 -2.13 3.54 7.27
CA LEU A 76 -3.03 4.54 6.71
C LEU A 76 -4.23 3.92 5.98
N ALA A 77 -4.00 3.00 5.03
CA ALA A 77 -5.11 2.43 4.26
C ALA A 77 -6.05 1.61 5.15
N SER A 78 -5.53 0.92 6.16
CA SER A 78 -6.36 0.17 7.10
C SER A 78 -7.14 1.10 8.04
N ALA A 79 -6.58 2.24 8.42
CA ALA A 79 -7.27 3.26 9.22
C ALA A 79 -8.43 3.88 8.44
N ILE A 80 -8.18 4.28 7.19
CA ILE A 80 -9.21 4.77 6.27
C ILE A 80 -10.32 3.72 6.09
N ARG A 81 -9.96 2.44 5.90
CA ARG A 81 -10.94 1.35 5.78
C ARG A 81 -11.84 1.26 7.00
N ASP A 82 -11.26 1.21 8.19
CA ASP A 82 -12.01 1.06 9.44
C ASP A 82 -12.91 2.30 9.70
N GLY A 83 -12.42 3.50 9.37
CA GLY A 83 -13.21 4.74 9.43
C GLY A 83 -14.40 4.72 8.46
N LEU A 84 -14.18 4.36 7.20
CA LEU A 84 -15.26 4.25 6.20
C LEU A 84 -16.29 3.16 6.52
N LEU A 85 -15.86 2.06 7.17
CA LEU A 85 -16.78 1.01 7.62
C LEU A 85 -17.58 1.42 8.86
N SER A 86 -17.09 2.40 9.62
CA SER A 86 -17.75 2.96 10.80
C SER A 86 -18.64 4.16 10.47
N ALA A 87 -18.52 4.71 9.26
CA ALA A 87 -19.33 5.82 8.77
C ALA A 87 -20.82 5.48 8.69
N SER A 88 -21.63 6.39 9.25
CA SER A 88 -23.10 6.36 9.27
C SER A 88 -23.73 7.15 8.11
N GLY A 89 -22.95 8.03 7.46
CA GLY A 89 -23.38 8.83 6.33
C GLY A 89 -23.74 8.02 5.07
N GLU A 90 -24.42 8.68 4.13
CA GLU A 90 -24.64 8.13 2.78
C GLU A 90 -23.40 8.32 1.90
N LEU A 91 -22.74 9.46 2.09
CA LEU A 91 -21.50 9.84 1.45
C LEU A 91 -20.39 9.89 2.49
N ALA A 92 -19.17 9.57 2.07
CA ALA A 92 -17.99 9.76 2.88
C ALA A 92 -16.92 10.56 2.14
N VAL A 93 -16.18 11.37 2.89
CA VAL A 93 -14.96 12.05 2.47
C VAL A 93 -13.80 11.41 3.20
N VAL A 94 -12.72 11.14 2.48
CA VAL A 94 -11.43 10.81 3.09
C VAL A 94 -10.47 11.95 2.78
N MET A 95 -9.77 12.44 3.79
CA MET A 95 -8.70 13.40 3.61
C MET A 95 -7.66 13.31 4.74
N ASP A 96 -6.41 13.66 4.43
CA ASP A 96 -5.33 13.81 5.42
C ASP A 96 -5.66 14.89 6.47
N ALA A 97 -5.22 14.66 7.72
CA ALA A 97 -5.46 15.55 8.86
C ALA A 97 -4.43 16.69 9.01
N ASP A 98 -3.43 16.76 8.13
CA ASP A 98 -2.26 17.64 8.24
C ASP A 98 -2.44 19.03 7.59
N GLY A 99 -3.68 19.36 7.21
CA GLY A 99 -4.06 20.63 6.60
C GLY A 99 -3.60 20.81 5.14
N GLN A 100 -3.04 19.78 4.49
CA GLN A 100 -2.58 19.88 3.10
C GLN A 100 -3.74 19.88 2.10
N HIS A 101 -4.84 19.22 2.45
CA HIS A 101 -6.05 19.15 1.62
C HIS A 101 -6.97 20.34 1.89
N ASP A 102 -7.36 21.02 0.82
CA ASP A 102 -8.29 22.12 0.88
C ASP A 102 -9.73 21.62 1.11
N SER A 103 -10.28 21.82 2.31
CA SER A 103 -11.65 21.40 2.64
C SER A 103 -12.73 22.15 1.83
N THR A 104 -12.39 23.27 1.18
CA THR A 104 -13.32 24.01 0.31
C THR A 104 -13.77 23.20 -0.92
N VAL A 105 -13.00 22.18 -1.30
CA VAL A 105 -13.33 21.36 -2.47
C VAL A 105 -14.39 20.29 -2.19
N ILE A 106 -14.75 20.05 -0.93
CA ILE A 106 -15.70 19.00 -0.52
C ILE A 106 -17.06 19.21 -1.18
N HIS A 107 -17.63 20.41 -1.11
CA HIS A 107 -18.94 20.70 -1.69
C HIS A 107 -18.95 20.54 -3.21
N ALA A 108 -17.90 20.99 -3.90
CA ALA A 108 -17.77 20.81 -5.34
C ALA A 108 -17.65 19.32 -5.72
N ALA A 109 -16.92 18.53 -4.93
CA ALA A 109 -16.80 17.09 -5.13
C ALA A 109 -18.13 16.35 -4.92
N VAL A 110 -18.86 16.69 -3.85
CA VAL A 110 -20.20 16.13 -3.56
C VAL A 110 -21.18 16.49 -4.68
N ALA A 111 -21.23 17.76 -5.08
CA ALA A 111 -22.10 18.21 -6.16
C ALA A 111 -21.79 17.48 -7.49
N LEU A 112 -20.51 17.30 -7.83
CA LEU A 112 -20.11 16.53 -9.01
C LEU A 112 -20.56 15.07 -8.92
N LEU A 113 -20.37 14.45 -7.75
CA LEU A 113 -20.74 13.06 -7.50
C LEU A 113 -22.24 12.85 -7.70
N GLU A 114 -23.07 13.75 -7.16
CA GLU A 114 -24.52 13.69 -7.29
C GLU A 114 -24.98 13.97 -8.72
N GLN A 115 -24.53 15.08 -9.32
CA GLN A 115 -24.97 15.53 -10.65
C GLN A 115 -24.67 14.50 -11.76
N GLN A 116 -23.53 13.82 -11.66
CA GLN A 116 -23.11 12.84 -12.67
C GLN A 116 -23.44 11.39 -12.29
N GLY A 117 -24.10 11.17 -11.13
CA GLY A 117 -24.41 9.83 -10.64
C GLY A 117 -23.16 8.95 -10.50
N LEU A 118 -22.09 9.53 -9.96
CA LEU A 118 -20.81 8.85 -9.76
C LEU A 118 -20.81 8.06 -8.45
N ASP A 119 -19.91 7.08 -8.38
CA ASP A 119 -19.64 6.31 -7.16
C ASP A 119 -18.53 6.93 -6.33
N LEU A 120 -17.59 7.61 -7.00
CA LEU A 120 -16.35 8.12 -6.45
C LEU A 120 -15.91 9.38 -7.20
N VAL A 121 -15.49 10.41 -6.46
CA VAL A 121 -14.83 11.60 -6.97
C VAL A 121 -13.46 11.73 -6.31
N VAL A 122 -12.42 11.89 -7.11
CA VAL A 122 -11.03 12.00 -6.63
C VAL A 122 -10.56 13.45 -6.73
N GLY A 123 -9.92 13.95 -5.67
CA GLY A 123 -9.20 15.22 -5.71
C GLY A 123 -7.85 15.02 -6.38
N SER A 124 -7.67 15.55 -7.57
CA SER A 124 -6.49 15.30 -8.39
C SER A 124 -5.52 16.48 -8.36
N ARG A 125 -4.27 16.21 -8.00
CA ARG A 125 -3.18 17.21 -7.97
C ARG A 125 -2.70 17.59 -9.37
N PHE A 126 -3.02 16.77 -10.37
CA PHE A 126 -2.54 16.90 -11.76
C PHE A 126 -3.66 17.31 -12.74
N HIS A 127 -4.89 17.41 -12.26
CA HIS A 127 -6.04 17.78 -13.08
C HIS A 127 -6.01 19.29 -13.38
N GLY A 128 -5.78 19.64 -14.64
CA GLY A 128 -5.83 21.03 -15.11
C GLY A 128 -4.48 21.70 -15.43
N ASN A 129 -3.38 20.95 -15.53
CA ASN A 129 -2.07 21.47 -15.98
C ASN A 129 -2.09 22.15 -17.36
N ALA A 130 -3.19 22.08 -18.12
CA ALA A 130 -3.37 22.80 -19.38
C ALA A 130 -4.17 24.12 -19.27
N ARG A 131 -4.97 24.35 -18.21
CA ARG A 131 -5.86 25.53 -18.09
C ARG A 131 -6.18 25.95 -16.64
N GLY A 132 -5.19 25.95 -15.74
CA GLY A 132 -5.32 26.59 -14.42
C GLY A 132 -6.04 25.79 -13.32
N GLY A 133 -6.11 24.47 -13.43
CA GLY A 133 -6.58 23.58 -12.35
C GLY A 133 -5.43 22.84 -11.66
N GLY A 134 -5.57 22.63 -10.34
CA GLY A 134 -4.70 21.82 -9.48
C GLY A 134 -3.29 22.38 -9.31
N ARG A 135 -3.01 23.07 -8.20
CA ARG A 135 -1.64 23.59 -7.92
C ARG A 135 -0.99 22.81 -6.79
N ILE A 136 0.16 22.21 -7.09
CA ILE A 136 1.10 21.70 -6.08
C ILE A 136 2.01 22.87 -5.67
N THR A 137 1.79 23.47 -4.50
CA THR A 137 2.60 24.60 -4.03
C THR A 137 3.58 24.22 -2.92
N GLY A 138 3.50 22.99 -2.39
CA GLY A 138 4.22 22.56 -1.19
C GLY A 138 5.24 21.41 -1.33
N LEU A 139 5.56 20.93 -2.53
CA LEU A 139 6.52 19.83 -2.73
C LEU A 139 7.86 20.33 -3.29
N SER A 140 8.98 19.79 -2.80
CA SER A 140 10.27 19.96 -3.47
C SER A 140 10.25 19.29 -4.85
N ALA A 141 10.92 19.85 -5.85
CA ALA A 141 10.92 19.35 -7.24
C ALA A 141 11.27 17.83 -7.35
N LYS A 142 12.12 17.33 -6.45
CA LYS A 142 12.48 15.90 -6.35
C LYS A 142 11.34 15.02 -5.81
N ARG A 143 10.51 15.53 -4.89
CA ARG A 143 9.31 14.84 -4.37
C ARG A 143 8.16 14.87 -5.38
N GLN A 144 8.05 15.95 -6.15
CA GLN A 144 7.07 16.07 -7.22
C GLN A 144 7.32 15.05 -8.34
N SER A 145 8.55 15.01 -8.89
CA SER A 145 8.93 14.04 -9.93
C SER A 145 8.87 12.57 -9.47
N GLY A 146 9.08 12.30 -8.18
CA GLY A 146 8.84 10.97 -7.60
C GLY A 146 7.36 10.59 -7.59
N SER A 147 6.49 11.54 -7.22
CA SER A 147 5.04 11.33 -7.15
C SER A 147 4.41 11.18 -8.54
N GLU A 148 4.86 11.95 -9.53
CA GLU A 148 4.43 11.84 -10.92
C GLU A 148 4.79 10.48 -11.53
N ARG A 149 6.04 10.02 -11.35
CA ARG A 149 6.46 8.69 -11.79
C ARG A 149 5.67 7.57 -11.12
N ALA A 150 5.44 7.69 -9.81
CA ALA A 150 4.65 6.71 -9.08
C ALA A 150 3.21 6.65 -9.60
N ASN A 151 2.61 7.80 -9.87
CA ASN A 151 1.26 7.89 -10.42
C ASN A 151 1.19 7.32 -11.85
N TRP A 152 2.18 7.62 -12.70
CA TRP A 152 2.27 7.06 -14.05
C TRP A 152 2.37 5.53 -14.05
N LEU A 153 3.18 4.96 -13.15
CA LEU A 153 3.27 3.51 -12.98
C LEU A 153 1.93 2.91 -12.48
N ALA A 154 1.24 3.60 -11.57
CA ALA A 154 -0.08 3.21 -11.12
C ALA A 154 -1.09 3.16 -12.28
N GLN A 155 -1.12 4.19 -13.13
CA GLN A 155 -2.00 4.24 -14.31
C GLN A 155 -1.73 3.09 -15.27
N ARG A 156 -0.45 2.74 -15.48
CA ARG A 156 -0.07 1.62 -16.35
C ARG A 156 -0.44 0.26 -15.77
N SER A 157 -0.38 0.13 -14.45
CA SER A 157 -0.73 -1.11 -13.74
C SER A 157 -2.24 -1.36 -13.66
N LEU A 158 -3.07 -0.31 -13.77
CA LEU A 158 -4.52 -0.37 -13.66
C LEU A 158 -5.20 0.31 -14.87
N PRO A 159 -5.14 -0.30 -16.07
CA PRO A 159 -5.55 0.35 -17.33
C PRO A 159 -7.01 0.80 -17.34
N ILE A 160 -7.89 0.06 -16.66
CA ILE A 160 -9.32 0.37 -16.58
C ILE A 160 -9.63 1.74 -15.95
N TYR A 161 -8.72 2.21 -15.09
CA TYR A 161 -8.77 3.54 -14.48
C TYR A 161 -7.64 4.46 -14.95
N GLY A 162 -6.91 4.07 -16.00
CA GLY A 162 -5.73 4.80 -16.50
C GLY A 162 -6.02 6.21 -17.01
N ARG A 163 -7.30 6.55 -17.26
CA ARG A 163 -7.75 7.90 -17.63
C ARG A 163 -7.77 8.90 -16.47
N LEU A 164 -7.73 8.42 -15.21
CA LEU A 164 -7.68 9.29 -14.03
C LEU A 164 -6.29 9.90 -13.94
N ASN A 165 -6.22 11.20 -13.69
CA ASN A 165 -4.97 11.95 -13.59
C ASN A 165 -4.22 11.68 -12.28
N ASP A 166 -4.89 11.29 -11.18
CA ASP A 166 -4.22 11.02 -9.89
C ASP A 166 -4.82 9.81 -9.15
N LEU A 167 -4.26 8.62 -9.39
CA LEU A 167 -4.63 7.37 -8.69
C LEU A 167 -4.04 7.29 -7.28
N MET A 168 -3.19 8.25 -6.92
CA MET A 168 -2.39 8.24 -5.71
C MET A 168 -2.86 9.30 -4.71
N SER A 169 -4.02 9.93 -4.94
CA SER A 169 -4.57 10.95 -4.07
C SER A 169 -4.99 10.40 -2.70
N GLY A 170 -4.84 11.24 -1.67
CA GLY A 170 -5.40 11.02 -0.34
C GLY A 170 -6.80 11.63 -0.16
N PHE A 171 -7.24 12.48 -1.09
CA PHE A 171 -8.56 13.11 -1.07
C PHE A 171 -9.54 12.39 -1.99
N MET A 172 -10.64 11.92 -1.43
CA MET A 172 -11.73 11.32 -2.22
C MET A 172 -13.08 11.50 -1.54
N VAL A 173 -14.14 11.61 -2.34
CA VAL A 173 -15.54 11.58 -1.91
C VAL A 173 -16.22 10.39 -2.56
N LEU A 174 -16.93 9.59 -1.78
CA LEU A 174 -17.48 8.31 -2.24
C LEU A 174 -18.88 8.05 -1.71
N ARG A 175 -19.67 7.33 -2.50
CA ARG A 175 -20.98 6.81 -2.07
C ARG A 175 -20.79 5.50 -1.33
N LEU A 176 -21.19 5.45 -0.06
CA LEU A 176 -20.97 4.25 0.75
C LEU A 176 -21.80 3.07 0.26
N ALA A 177 -23.03 3.30 -0.23
CA ALA A 177 -23.91 2.24 -0.74
C ALA A 177 -23.27 1.39 -1.86
N THR A 178 -22.54 2.02 -2.79
CA THR A 178 -21.94 1.31 -3.95
C THR A 178 -20.52 0.85 -3.70
N THR A 179 -19.78 1.51 -2.80
CA THR A 179 -18.36 1.24 -2.57
C THR A 179 -18.08 0.30 -1.40
N ARG A 180 -19.00 0.16 -0.44
CA ARG A 180 -18.79 -0.60 0.83
C ARG A 180 -18.33 -2.04 0.63
N ALA A 181 -18.80 -2.74 -0.42
CA ALA A 181 -18.35 -4.09 -0.73
C ALA A 181 -16.87 -4.16 -1.11
N ALA A 182 -16.37 -3.21 -1.90
CA ALA A 182 -14.95 -3.12 -2.26
C ALA A 182 -14.11 -2.64 -1.07
N ILE A 183 -14.63 -1.69 -0.27
CA ILE A 183 -13.96 -1.21 0.95
C ILE A 183 -13.63 -2.38 1.90
N ARG A 184 -14.56 -3.32 2.12
CA ARG A 184 -14.31 -4.52 2.94
C ARG A 184 -13.18 -5.41 2.41
N GLN A 185 -13.00 -5.43 1.10
CA GLN A 185 -11.98 -6.24 0.42
C GLN A 185 -10.61 -5.55 0.37
N VAL A 186 -10.52 -4.26 0.73
CA VAL A 186 -9.23 -3.58 0.86
C VAL A 186 -8.42 -4.25 1.98
N ASN A 187 -7.38 -4.96 1.57
CA ASN A 187 -6.47 -5.71 2.45
C ASN A 187 -5.05 -5.16 2.34
N LEU A 188 -4.89 -3.87 2.67
CA LEU A 188 -3.62 -3.17 2.65
C LEU A 188 -3.45 -2.43 3.98
N ALA A 189 -2.34 -2.70 4.68
CA ALA A 189 -1.91 -1.87 5.81
C ALA A 189 -1.21 -0.59 5.35
N GLY A 190 -0.51 -0.64 4.21
CA GLY A 190 0.33 0.44 3.68
C GLY A 190 -0.39 1.66 3.08
N PHE A 191 0.35 2.41 2.26
CA PHE A 191 -0.01 3.73 1.74
C PHE A 191 -0.74 3.63 0.40
N LYS A 192 -1.76 4.48 0.21
CA LYS A 192 -2.63 4.65 -0.99
C LYS A 192 -3.86 3.75 -1.07
N PHE A 193 -4.77 3.97 -0.12
CA PHE A 193 -6.11 3.38 -0.10
C PHE A 193 -6.87 3.51 -1.43
N LEU A 194 -6.83 4.69 -2.07
CA LEU A 194 -7.53 4.95 -3.33
C LEU A 194 -7.14 3.94 -4.43
N TYR A 195 -5.84 3.77 -4.66
CA TYR A 195 -5.33 2.83 -5.66
C TYR A 195 -5.84 1.40 -5.39
N GLU A 196 -5.81 0.99 -4.12
CA GLU A 196 -6.28 -0.34 -3.75
C GLU A 196 -7.79 -0.51 -3.95
N LEU A 197 -8.56 0.48 -3.53
CA LEU A 197 -10.01 0.51 -3.69
C LEU A 197 -10.39 0.38 -5.18
N LEU A 198 -9.72 1.14 -6.05
CA LEU A 198 -9.92 1.08 -7.51
C LEU A 198 -9.51 -0.29 -8.07
N SER A 199 -8.38 -0.84 -7.64
CA SER A 199 -7.89 -2.15 -8.08
C SER A 199 -8.84 -3.30 -7.68
N VAL A 200 -9.40 -3.25 -6.47
CA VAL A 200 -10.42 -4.20 -5.97
C VAL A 200 -11.78 -4.04 -6.67
N SER A 201 -12.10 -2.83 -7.12
CA SER A 201 -13.41 -2.56 -7.74
C SER A 201 -13.59 -3.20 -9.13
N GLU A 202 -12.50 -3.63 -9.78
CA GLU A 202 -12.52 -4.29 -11.09
C GLU A 202 -13.26 -3.49 -12.18
N GLY A 203 -13.23 -2.15 -12.12
CA GLY A 203 -13.91 -1.30 -13.10
C GLY A 203 -15.37 -1.00 -12.81
N LYS A 204 -15.92 -1.48 -11.69
CA LYS A 204 -17.35 -1.32 -11.37
C LYS A 204 -17.72 0.11 -10.96
N PHE A 205 -16.75 0.93 -10.55
CA PHE A 205 -17.01 2.31 -10.14
C PHE A 205 -17.01 3.30 -11.30
N LYS A 206 -18.01 4.18 -11.32
CA LYS A 206 -18.03 5.42 -12.08
C LYS A 206 -17.24 6.48 -11.30
N VAL A 207 -16.08 6.87 -11.85
CA VAL A 207 -15.14 7.78 -11.18
C VAL A 207 -15.00 9.09 -11.93
N GLY A 208 -15.14 10.20 -11.21
CA GLY A 208 -14.83 11.56 -11.67
C GLY A 208 -13.62 12.16 -10.93
N GLU A 209 -13.12 13.28 -11.43
CA GLU A 209 -12.01 14.01 -10.81
C GLU A 209 -12.35 15.49 -10.68
N ILE A 210 -11.84 16.11 -9.61
CA ILE A 210 -11.81 17.56 -9.45
C ILE A 210 -10.38 18.03 -9.22
N PRO A 211 -10.02 19.27 -9.58
CA PRO A 211 -8.74 19.84 -9.21
C PRO A 211 -8.60 19.95 -7.69
N LEU A 212 -7.44 19.56 -7.17
CA LEU A 212 -7.09 19.69 -5.75
C LEU A 212 -5.83 20.53 -5.59
N ASN A 213 -5.92 21.60 -4.80
CA ASN A 213 -4.76 22.38 -4.41
C ASN A 213 -4.05 21.69 -3.26
N PHE A 214 -2.76 21.39 -3.44
CA PHE A 214 -1.96 20.68 -2.45
C PHE A 214 -1.04 21.67 -1.74
N ARG A 215 -1.44 22.04 -0.51
CA ARG A 215 -0.76 23.06 0.30
C ARG A 215 0.49 22.48 0.96
N PRO A 216 1.49 23.31 1.32
CA PRO A 216 2.56 22.88 2.21
C PRO A 216 1.96 22.36 3.52
N ARG A 217 2.53 21.27 4.04
CA ARG A 217 2.18 20.75 5.37
C ARG A 217 2.42 21.84 6.40
N GLN A 218 1.42 22.14 7.23
CA GLN A 218 1.52 23.23 8.20
C GLN A 218 2.35 22.83 9.41
N MET A 219 2.26 21.57 9.87
CA MET A 219 2.98 21.04 11.04
C MET A 219 3.41 19.57 10.82
N GLY A 220 4.53 19.13 11.41
CA GLY A 220 4.96 17.72 11.43
C GLY A 220 5.99 17.25 10.38
N ASN A 221 6.56 16.05 10.59
CA ASN A 221 7.63 15.46 9.76
C ASN A 221 7.12 14.41 8.76
N SER A 222 7.55 14.48 7.49
CA SER A 222 7.23 13.47 6.47
C SER A 222 8.16 12.25 6.60
N LYS A 223 7.63 11.11 7.05
CA LYS A 223 8.36 9.83 7.09
C LYS A 223 7.96 8.95 5.90
N LEU A 224 8.58 9.19 4.74
CA LEU A 224 8.59 8.19 3.66
C LEU A 224 9.57 7.07 4.07
N ASP A 225 9.04 6.04 4.75
CA ASP A 225 9.79 4.83 5.08
C ASP A 225 10.02 3.98 3.81
N GLN A 226 11.19 3.34 3.68
CA GLN A 226 11.50 2.40 2.60
C GLN A 226 10.50 1.25 2.54
N ALA A 227 9.96 0.88 3.71
CA ALA A 227 8.81 -0.01 3.86
C ALA A 227 7.62 0.37 2.98
N ILE A 228 7.27 1.65 2.94
CA ILE A 228 6.09 2.16 2.24
C ILE A 228 6.30 2.09 0.74
N VAL A 229 7.52 2.42 0.28
CA VAL A 229 7.89 2.31 -1.13
C VAL A 229 7.83 0.84 -1.58
N TRP A 230 8.27 -0.09 -0.73
CA TRP A 230 8.19 -1.52 -1.00
C TRP A 230 6.73 -2.01 -1.11
N ASP A 231 5.88 -1.66 -0.16
CA ASP A 231 4.45 -2.05 -0.17
C ASP A 231 3.74 -1.52 -1.42
N TRP A 232 4.10 -0.32 -1.86
CA TRP A 232 3.60 0.26 -3.10
C TRP A 232 4.07 -0.52 -4.34
N LEU A 233 5.37 -0.84 -4.45
CA LEU A 233 5.90 -1.63 -5.56
C LEU A 233 5.26 -3.02 -5.66
N VAL A 234 5.08 -3.69 -4.52
CA VAL A 234 4.40 -4.98 -4.42
C VAL A 234 2.95 -4.85 -4.88
N SER A 235 2.25 -3.79 -4.48
CA SER A 235 0.85 -3.55 -4.86
C SER A 235 0.69 -3.31 -6.36
N LEU A 236 1.64 -2.59 -6.98
CA LEU A 236 1.67 -2.39 -8.43
C LEU A 236 1.81 -3.71 -9.17
N LEU A 237 2.80 -4.54 -8.79
CA LEU A 237 3.04 -5.81 -9.46
C LEU A 237 1.92 -6.83 -9.21
N HIS A 238 1.36 -6.84 -8.00
CA HIS A 238 0.19 -7.66 -7.66
C HIS A 238 -1.01 -7.30 -8.54
N THR A 239 -1.29 -6.01 -8.74
CA THR A 239 -2.37 -5.56 -9.63
C THR A 239 -2.05 -5.84 -11.11
N PHE A 240 -0.82 -5.53 -11.54
CA PHE A 240 -0.36 -5.74 -12.92
C PHE A 240 -0.42 -7.20 -13.36
N THR A 241 -0.12 -8.12 -12.43
CA THR A 241 -0.23 -9.58 -12.66
C THR A 241 -1.65 -10.12 -12.52
N GLY A 242 -2.68 -9.25 -12.50
CA GLY A 242 -4.07 -9.66 -12.40
C GLY A 242 -4.43 -10.31 -11.08
N ARG A 243 -3.67 -10.02 -10.01
CA ARG A 243 -3.87 -10.56 -8.66
C ARG A 243 -3.76 -12.09 -8.56
N ILE A 244 -3.12 -12.74 -9.54
CA ILE A 244 -2.91 -14.21 -9.59
C ILE A 244 -2.12 -14.70 -8.38
N MET A 245 -1.10 -13.93 -7.96
CA MET A 245 -0.25 -14.27 -6.82
C MET A 245 -0.56 -13.40 -5.59
N PRO A 246 -0.55 -13.98 -4.38
CA PRO A 246 -0.65 -13.19 -3.15
C PRO A 246 0.46 -12.14 -3.06
N ARG A 247 0.18 -10.99 -2.44
CA ARG A 247 1.17 -9.90 -2.24
C ARG A 247 2.47 -10.36 -1.60
N ARG A 248 2.37 -11.25 -0.60
CA ARG A 248 3.54 -11.83 0.06
C ARG A 248 4.38 -12.67 -0.90
N ALA A 249 3.78 -13.40 -1.82
CA ALA A 249 4.50 -14.14 -2.86
C ALA A 249 5.21 -13.19 -3.82
N VAL A 250 4.57 -12.09 -4.25
CA VAL A 250 5.20 -11.05 -5.07
C VAL A 250 6.40 -10.43 -4.34
N SER A 251 6.23 -10.05 -3.07
CA SER A 251 7.33 -9.55 -2.22
C SER A 251 8.47 -10.56 -2.11
N PHE A 252 8.15 -11.83 -1.85
CA PHE A 252 9.12 -12.91 -1.75
C PHE A 252 9.91 -13.11 -3.06
N ALA A 253 9.24 -13.02 -4.21
CA ALA A 253 9.86 -13.11 -5.53
C ALA A 253 10.83 -11.94 -5.78
N LEU A 254 10.42 -10.70 -5.47
CA LEU A 254 11.28 -9.52 -5.59
C LEU A 254 12.54 -9.64 -4.74
N VAL A 255 12.41 -10.10 -3.49
CA VAL A 255 13.57 -10.38 -2.62
C VAL A 255 14.45 -11.46 -3.23
N GLY A 256 13.86 -12.54 -3.74
CA GLY A 256 14.59 -13.61 -4.44
C GLY A 256 15.42 -13.09 -5.62
N MET A 257 14.83 -12.23 -6.46
CA MET A 257 15.52 -11.60 -7.60
C MET A 257 16.66 -10.68 -7.15
N ALA A 258 16.44 -9.87 -6.10
CA ALA A 258 17.50 -9.05 -5.52
C ALA A 258 18.65 -9.92 -4.97
N GLY A 259 18.32 -11.06 -4.36
CA GLY A 259 19.27 -12.07 -3.90
C GLY A 259 20.14 -12.63 -5.02
N MET A 260 19.61 -12.81 -6.23
CA MET A 260 20.41 -13.26 -7.39
C MET A 260 21.47 -12.22 -7.78
N VAL A 261 21.15 -10.93 -7.68
CA VAL A 261 22.12 -9.84 -7.92
C VAL A 261 23.21 -9.84 -6.84
N ILE A 262 22.83 -10.03 -5.58
CA ILE A 262 23.78 -10.17 -4.46
C ILE A 262 24.70 -11.37 -4.69
N HIS A 263 24.13 -12.52 -5.07
CA HIS A 263 24.89 -13.72 -5.39
C HIS A 263 25.94 -13.44 -6.48
N ALA A 264 25.52 -12.86 -7.61
CA ALA A 264 26.42 -12.56 -8.72
C ALA A 264 27.54 -11.59 -8.30
N GLY A 265 27.23 -10.57 -7.50
CA GLY A 265 28.21 -9.60 -7.00
C GLY A 265 29.24 -10.23 -6.06
N ILE A 266 28.80 -11.00 -5.07
CA ILE A 266 29.70 -11.70 -4.14
C ILE A 266 30.56 -12.72 -4.88
N PHE A 267 29.96 -13.49 -5.78
CA PHE A 267 30.68 -14.45 -6.59
C PHE A 267 31.78 -13.75 -7.41
N PHE A 268 31.44 -12.66 -8.11
CA PHE A 268 32.41 -11.88 -8.88
C PHE A 268 33.58 -11.36 -8.03
N ILE A 269 33.29 -10.77 -6.87
CA ILE A 269 34.31 -10.25 -5.95
C ILE A 269 35.26 -11.37 -5.47
N LEU A 270 34.72 -12.53 -5.10
CA LEU A 270 35.56 -13.64 -4.63
C LEU A 270 36.42 -14.20 -5.77
N ARG A 271 35.87 -14.24 -7.00
CA ARG A 271 36.61 -14.67 -8.18
C ARG A 271 37.76 -13.72 -8.52
N THR A 272 37.59 -12.41 -8.38
CA THR A 272 38.68 -11.44 -8.59
C THR A 272 39.72 -11.47 -7.47
N MET A 273 39.34 -11.89 -6.26
CA MET A 273 40.25 -12.15 -5.14
C MET A 273 41.01 -13.49 -5.25
N GLY A 274 40.83 -14.25 -6.33
CA GLY A 274 41.55 -15.51 -6.57
C GLY A 274 41.01 -16.74 -5.83
N TRP A 275 39.83 -16.65 -5.20
CA TRP A 275 39.21 -17.81 -4.54
C TRP A 275 38.81 -18.87 -5.56
N SER A 276 38.83 -20.15 -5.19
CA SER A 276 38.39 -21.24 -6.08
C SER A 276 36.91 -21.11 -6.45
N PHE A 277 36.52 -21.58 -7.64
CA PHE A 277 35.14 -21.49 -8.14
C PHE A 277 34.13 -22.05 -7.13
N LEU A 278 34.40 -23.24 -6.60
CA LEU A 278 33.53 -23.91 -5.62
C LEU A 278 33.39 -23.09 -4.34
N CYS A 279 34.49 -22.56 -3.80
CA CYS A 279 34.45 -21.73 -2.59
C CYS A 279 33.68 -20.43 -2.84
N SER A 280 33.92 -19.75 -3.97
CA SER A 280 33.18 -18.55 -4.36
C SER A 280 31.68 -18.82 -4.47
N GLN A 281 31.29 -19.94 -5.07
CA GLN A 281 29.89 -20.32 -5.24
C GLN A 281 29.20 -20.60 -3.91
N ILE A 282 29.82 -21.40 -3.03
CA ILE A 282 29.24 -21.74 -1.73
C ILE A 282 29.01 -20.47 -0.90
N VAL A 283 30.03 -19.60 -0.82
CA VAL A 283 29.93 -18.36 -0.04
C VAL A 283 28.87 -17.44 -0.63
N ALA A 284 28.84 -17.25 -1.95
CA ALA A 284 27.84 -16.41 -2.61
C ALA A 284 26.40 -16.90 -2.35
N VAL A 285 26.15 -18.21 -2.42
CA VAL A 285 24.83 -18.80 -2.13
C VAL A 285 24.41 -18.55 -0.68
N VAL A 286 25.30 -18.78 0.29
CA VAL A 286 24.99 -18.60 1.71
C VAL A 286 24.71 -17.12 2.03
N VAL A 287 25.53 -16.20 1.49
CA VAL A 287 25.35 -14.76 1.69
C VAL A 287 24.03 -14.29 1.06
N ALA A 288 23.73 -14.70 -0.17
CA ALA A 288 22.49 -14.34 -0.84
C ALA A 288 21.26 -14.90 -0.12
N ALA A 289 21.27 -16.17 0.31
CA ALA A 289 20.18 -16.78 1.05
C ALA A 289 19.96 -16.11 2.41
N SER A 290 21.04 -15.76 3.12
CA SER A 290 20.99 -15.05 4.39
C SER A 290 20.43 -13.62 4.22
N SER A 291 20.85 -12.91 3.17
CA SER A 291 20.29 -11.61 2.82
C SER A 291 18.79 -11.72 2.52
N ASN A 292 18.38 -12.68 1.69
CA ASN A 292 16.97 -12.92 1.38
C ASN A 292 16.13 -13.20 2.63
N TYR A 293 16.65 -14.00 3.57
CA TYR A 293 16.00 -14.25 4.84
C TYR A 293 15.78 -12.95 5.65
N LEU A 294 16.84 -12.14 5.80
CA LEU A 294 16.78 -10.92 6.59
C LEU A 294 15.83 -9.88 5.98
N VAL A 295 15.88 -9.70 4.66
CA VAL A 295 14.99 -8.77 3.95
C VAL A 295 13.54 -9.24 4.02
N ASN A 296 13.27 -10.54 3.81
CA ASN A 296 11.93 -11.10 3.97
C ASN A 296 11.40 -10.95 5.40
N ASN A 297 12.24 -11.07 6.42
CA ASN A 297 11.85 -10.88 7.82
C ASN A 297 11.43 -9.42 8.13
N ILE A 298 12.01 -8.44 7.44
CA ILE A 298 11.75 -7.01 7.65
C ILE A 298 10.58 -6.50 6.79
N LEU A 299 10.47 -7.01 5.56
CA LEU A 299 9.52 -6.54 4.56
C LEU A 299 8.34 -7.52 4.39
N THR A 300 8.58 -8.71 3.82
CA THR A 300 7.54 -9.68 3.45
C THR A 300 6.73 -10.21 4.64
N PHE A 301 7.40 -10.53 5.75
CA PHE A 301 6.81 -11.15 6.94
C PHE A 301 6.88 -10.21 8.16
N ARG A 302 6.79 -8.89 7.94
CA ARG A 302 6.90 -7.87 8.99
C ARG A 302 6.01 -8.14 10.21
N ALA A 303 4.77 -8.57 9.97
CA ALA A 303 3.79 -8.85 11.03
C ALA A 303 4.21 -10.03 11.94
N SER A 304 5.03 -10.94 11.43
CA SER A 304 5.52 -12.13 12.14
C SER A 304 7.04 -12.10 12.27
N ARG A 305 7.62 -10.91 12.35
CA ARG A 305 9.07 -10.69 12.34
C ARG A 305 9.75 -11.39 13.51
N LEU A 306 10.73 -12.22 13.19
CA LEU A 306 11.57 -12.92 14.17
C LEU A 306 12.65 -11.97 14.72
N ARG A 307 12.93 -12.08 16.03
CA ARG A 307 13.95 -11.30 16.76
C ARG A 307 14.73 -12.21 17.72
N GLY A 308 15.92 -11.79 18.14
CA GLY A 308 16.75 -12.53 19.10
C GLY A 308 17.10 -13.94 18.62
N MET A 309 17.01 -14.93 19.52
CA MET A 309 17.31 -16.33 19.19
C MET A 309 16.38 -16.92 18.11
N ALA A 310 15.13 -16.47 18.05
CA ALA A 310 14.20 -16.90 17.01
C ALA A 310 14.68 -16.49 15.60
N LEU A 311 15.40 -15.37 15.48
CA LEU A 311 15.99 -14.93 14.21
C LEU A 311 17.07 -15.91 13.73
N LEU A 312 17.91 -16.43 14.63
CA LEU A 312 18.98 -17.37 14.28
C LEU A 312 18.41 -18.74 13.93
N ILE A 313 17.48 -19.25 14.73
CA ILE A 313 16.78 -20.52 14.45
C ILE A 313 16.00 -20.41 13.12
N GLY A 314 15.35 -19.27 12.88
CA GLY A 314 14.65 -19.00 11.62
C GLY A 314 15.57 -19.01 10.40
N LEU A 315 16.79 -18.48 10.52
CA LEU A 315 17.79 -18.53 9.43
C LEU A 315 18.15 -19.98 9.10
N LEU A 316 18.43 -20.81 10.11
CA LEU A 316 18.74 -22.22 9.90
C LEU A 316 17.59 -22.96 9.19
N LYS A 317 16.35 -22.75 9.65
CA LYS A 317 15.16 -23.30 9.00
C LYS A 317 15.04 -22.83 7.55
N PHE A 318 15.26 -21.54 7.29
CA PHE A 318 15.17 -20.97 5.95
C PHE A 318 16.22 -21.56 5.00
N LEU A 319 17.46 -21.75 5.47
CA LEU A 319 18.52 -22.40 4.69
C LEU A 319 18.15 -23.84 4.33
N VAL A 320 17.63 -24.63 5.28
CA VAL A 320 17.14 -25.99 5.02
C VAL A 320 16.02 -26.00 3.99
N VAL A 321 15.03 -25.10 4.13
CA VAL A 321 13.93 -24.96 3.15
C VAL A 321 14.47 -24.66 1.75
N CYS A 322 15.44 -23.77 1.65
CA CYS A 322 16.06 -23.39 0.38
C CYS A 322 16.84 -24.55 -0.26
N SER A 323 17.56 -25.35 0.53
CA SER A 323 18.26 -26.54 0.04
C SER A 323 17.30 -27.60 -0.50
N LEU A 324 16.17 -27.85 0.20
CA LEU A 324 15.15 -28.78 -0.28
C LEU A 324 14.47 -28.30 -1.57
N GLY A 325 14.26 -26.98 -1.71
CA GLY A 325 13.71 -26.40 -2.93
C GLY A 325 14.59 -26.65 -4.17
N LEU A 326 15.92 -26.60 -4.00
CA LEU A 326 16.86 -26.91 -5.08
C LEU A 326 16.74 -28.38 -5.53
N ILE A 327 16.54 -29.32 -4.61
CA ILE A 327 16.33 -30.73 -4.94
C ILE A 327 15.03 -30.90 -5.75
N ALA A 328 13.95 -30.23 -5.32
CA ALA A 328 12.69 -30.23 -6.04
C ALA A 328 12.82 -29.60 -7.45
N ASN A 329 13.59 -28.51 -7.59
CA ASN A 329 13.90 -27.88 -8.87
C ASN A 329 14.52 -28.89 -9.85
N ILE A 330 15.59 -29.56 -9.41
CA ILE A 330 16.33 -30.52 -10.23
C ILE A 330 15.41 -31.68 -10.61
N GLY A 331 14.69 -32.27 -9.64
CA GLY A 331 13.79 -33.40 -9.89
C GLY A 331 12.69 -33.07 -10.91
N VAL A 332 12.01 -31.93 -10.75
CA VAL A 332 10.94 -31.51 -11.67
C VAL A 332 11.51 -31.15 -13.04
N SER A 333 12.61 -30.40 -13.09
CA SER A 333 13.26 -30.06 -14.37
C SER A 333 13.65 -31.31 -15.14
N THR A 334 14.27 -32.29 -14.49
CA THR A 334 14.66 -33.55 -15.13
C THR A 334 13.45 -34.36 -15.59
N ALA A 335 12.39 -34.45 -14.77
CA ALA A 335 11.18 -35.19 -15.12
C ALA A 335 10.43 -34.56 -16.30
N VAL A 336 10.33 -33.22 -16.34
CA VAL A 336 9.72 -32.51 -17.47
C VAL A 336 10.55 -32.71 -18.73
N TYR A 337 11.87 -32.51 -18.63
CA TYR A 337 12.80 -32.66 -19.75
C TYR A 337 12.74 -34.07 -20.37
N ALA A 338 12.73 -35.11 -19.55
CA ALA A 338 12.67 -36.51 -20.00
C ALA A 338 11.40 -36.86 -20.80
N ASN A 339 10.32 -36.09 -20.64
CA ASN A 339 9.06 -36.28 -21.36
C ASN A 339 8.91 -35.37 -22.59
N MET A 340 9.90 -34.53 -22.89
CA MET A 340 9.87 -33.65 -24.07
C MET A 340 10.39 -34.38 -25.31
N ARG A 341 9.66 -34.25 -26.42
CA ARG A 341 10.05 -34.86 -27.72
C ARG A 341 11.04 -33.99 -28.52
N GLU A 342 11.11 -32.70 -28.24
CA GLU A 342 12.03 -31.76 -28.89
C GLU A 342 13.01 -31.18 -27.87
N GLU A 343 14.31 -31.36 -28.09
CA GLU A 343 15.37 -30.84 -27.22
C GLU A 343 15.43 -29.30 -27.20
N SER A 344 14.94 -28.64 -28.25
CA SER A 344 14.89 -27.17 -28.38
C SER A 344 14.01 -26.49 -27.31
N LEU A 345 13.15 -27.26 -26.62
CA LEU A 345 12.27 -26.76 -25.56
C LEU A 345 12.82 -27.03 -24.15
N GLY A 346 14.07 -27.44 -23.98
CA GLY A 346 14.66 -27.71 -22.66
C GLY A 346 14.59 -26.55 -21.66
N ILE A 347 14.48 -25.31 -22.16
CA ILE A 347 14.25 -24.12 -21.33
C ILE A 347 12.91 -24.18 -20.55
N VAL A 348 11.88 -24.81 -21.11
CA VAL A 348 10.57 -25.00 -20.46
C VAL A 348 10.71 -25.86 -19.21
N ALA A 349 11.54 -26.90 -19.28
CA ALA A 349 11.82 -27.78 -18.15
C ALA A 349 12.53 -27.02 -17.00
N VAL A 350 13.50 -26.16 -17.34
CA VAL A 350 14.17 -25.28 -16.36
C VAL A 350 13.18 -24.32 -15.71
N PHE A 351 12.28 -23.70 -16.48
CA PHE A 351 11.26 -22.81 -15.92
C PHE A 351 10.29 -23.57 -15.00
N ALA A 352 9.90 -24.80 -15.34
CA ALA A 352 9.04 -25.61 -14.49
C ALA A 352 9.69 -25.89 -13.12
N GLY A 353 10.98 -26.25 -13.12
CA GLY A 353 11.73 -26.42 -11.87
C GLY A 353 11.86 -25.15 -11.04
N ILE A 354 12.13 -24.00 -11.68
CA ILE A 354 12.19 -22.69 -11.00
C ILE A 354 10.84 -22.34 -10.36
N VAL A 355 9.72 -22.57 -11.06
CA VAL A 355 8.38 -22.31 -10.53
C VAL A 355 8.09 -23.18 -9.31
N VAL A 356 8.39 -24.48 -9.37
CA VAL A 356 8.19 -25.39 -8.24
C VAL A 356 9.09 -25.02 -7.06
N ASP A 357 10.36 -24.71 -7.30
CA ASP A 357 11.30 -24.24 -6.28
C ASP A 357 10.79 -22.97 -5.59
N PHE A 358 10.28 -22.01 -6.38
CA PHE A 358 9.69 -20.79 -5.85
C PHE A 358 8.46 -21.08 -4.97
N ILE A 359 7.51 -21.89 -5.45
CA ILE A 359 6.29 -22.25 -4.71
C ILE A 359 6.66 -22.96 -3.40
N TRP A 360 7.58 -23.93 -3.46
CA TRP A 360 8.08 -24.64 -2.29
C TRP A 360 8.72 -23.67 -1.30
N LYS A 361 9.69 -22.87 -1.74
CA LYS A 361 10.39 -21.91 -0.89
C LYS A 361 9.42 -20.94 -0.23
N TYR A 362 8.46 -20.39 -0.98
CA TYR A 362 7.47 -19.48 -0.42
C TYR A 362 6.54 -20.18 0.60
N ALA A 363 5.93 -21.30 0.24
CA ALA A 363 4.98 -22.00 1.09
C ALA A 363 5.62 -22.57 2.36
N ALA A 364 6.75 -23.28 2.21
CA ALA A 364 7.48 -23.86 3.33
C ALA A 364 8.07 -22.77 4.23
N SER A 365 8.60 -21.67 3.67
CA SER A 365 9.06 -20.54 4.47
C SER A 365 7.93 -19.89 5.27
N SER A 366 6.80 -19.62 4.62
CA SER A 366 5.63 -19.00 5.28
C SER A 366 5.17 -19.84 6.48
N ARG A 367 5.11 -21.16 6.34
CA ARG A 367 4.61 -22.07 7.38
C ARG A 367 5.65 -22.47 8.43
N LEU A 368 6.87 -22.81 8.03
CA LEU A 368 7.88 -23.42 8.91
C LEU A 368 8.82 -22.40 9.55
N VAL A 369 9.11 -21.29 8.84
CA VAL A 369 10.00 -20.23 9.32
C VAL A 369 9.21 -19.17 10.07
N TRP A 370 8.19 -18.58 9.42
CA TRP A 370 7.44 -17.44 9.96
C TRP A 370 6.08 -17.82 10.58
N ASN A 371 5.68 -19.09 10.52
CA ASN A 371 4.45 -19.62 11.13
C ASN A 371 3.17 -18.84 10.77
N VAL A 372 3.07 -18.40 9.51
CA VAL A 372 1.98 -17.57 9.01
C VAL A 372 0.90 -18.46 8.39
N PRO A 373 -0.39 -18.26 8.74
CA PRO A 373 -1.49 -18.95 8.07
C PRO A 373 -1.65 -18.46 6.61
N TYR A 374 -2.21 -19.33 5.77
CA TYR A 374 -2.41 -19.10 4.33
C TYR A 374 -3.34 -17.92 4.03
#